data_AF-A0A2R6AGH1-F1
#
_entry.id   AF-A0A2R6AGH1-F1
#
_cell.length_a   1.000
_cell.length_b   1.000
_cell.length_c   1.000
_cell.angle_alpha   90.00
_cell.angle_beta   90.00
_cell.angle_gamma   90.00
#
_symmetry.space_group_name_H-M   'P 1'
#
loop_
_entity.id
_entity.type
_entity.pdbx_description
1 polymer ?
#
loop_
_entity_poly.entity_id
_entity_poly.type
_entity_poly.pdbx_seq_one_letter_code
_entity_poly.pdbx_strand_id
1 'polypeptide(L)'
;MAYFLDSFEDLARTLVESLDLKGLTKRALDKKLPLEVRLKLVDALSRYGEDARAPLERIAKKSKEEELKKRAGELLKLLEKR
;
A
#
# COMPACT_ATOMS: atom_id res chain seq x y z
N MET A 1 -19.48 15.39 -10.62
CA MET A 1 -18.09 15.49 -10.12
C MET A 1 -17.55 14.07 -9.92
N ALA A 2 -17.03 13.43 -10.98
CA ALA A 2 -16.49 12.05 -10.92
C ALA A 2 -15.01 11.95 -11.34
N TYR A 3 -14.50 12.92 -12.10
CA TYR A 3 -13.14 12.88 -12.69
C TYR A 3 -11.97 12.82 -11.69
N PHE A 4 -12.18 13.23 -10.44
CA PHE A 4 -11.09 13.34 -9.48
C PHE A 4 -10.71 11.99 -8.83
N LEU A 5 -11.68 11.07 -8.72
CA LEU A 5 -11.46 9.75 -8.13
C LEU A 5 -10.80 8.79 -9.12
N ASP A 6 -11.20 8.84 -10.41
CA ASP A 6 -10.58 8.04 -11.47
C ASP A 6 -9.07 8.34 -11.60
N SER A 7 -8.69 9.61 -11.45
CA SER A 7 -7.29 10.04 -11.55
C SER A 7 -6.38 9.43 -10.48
N PHE A 8 -6.89 9.20 -9.26
CA PHE A 8 -6.10 8.58 -8.19
C PHE A 8 -6.02 7.06 -8.32
N GLU A 9 -7.05 6.44 -8.88
CA GLU A 9 -7.05 5.02 -9.22
C GLU A 9 -6.04 4.71 -10.30
N ASP A 10 -6.03 5.49 -11.38
CA ASP A 10 -5.06 5.35 -12.48
C ASP A 10 -3.63 5.60 -12.00
N LEU A 11 -3.43 6.59 -11.12
CA LEU A 11 -2.13 6.84 -10.51
C LEU A 11 -1.66 5.66 -9.66
N ALA A 12 -2.51 5.13 -8.78
CA ALA A 12 -2.17 3.98 -7.95
C ALA A 12 -1.84 2.76 -8.83
N ARG A 13 -2.65 2.50 -9.85
CA ARG A 13 -2.43 1.40 -10.79
C ARG A 13 -1.11 1.53 -11.54
N THR A 14 -0.83 2.71 -12.09
CA THR A 14 0.42 3.00 -12.79
C THR A 14 1.63 2.77 -11.88
N LEU A 15 1.54 3.20 -10.61
CA LEU A 15 2.60 2.98 -9.62
C LEU A 15 2.77 1.49 -9.30
N VAL A 16 1.69 0.71 -9.21
CA VAL A 16 1.74 -0.74 -8.99
C VAL A 16 2.37 -1.50 -10.15
N GLU A 17 2.05 -1.11 -11.38
CA GLU A 17 2.60 -1.76 -12.58
C GLU A 17 4.06 -1.38 -12.85
N SER A 18 4.51 -0.21 -12.36
CA SER A 18 5.86 0.31 -12.65
C SER A 18 6.88 0.11 -11.53
N LEU A 19 6.46 -0.22 -10.31
CA LEU A 19 7.35 -0.28 -9.15
C LEU A 19 7.54 -1.70 -8.60
N ASP A 20 8.75 -1.95 -8.11
CA ASP A 20 9.09 -3.13 -7.32
C ASP A 20 8.53 -3.01 -5.88
N LEU A 21 8.59 -4.10 -5.13
CA LEU A 21 8.19 -4.18 -3.72
C LEU A 21 8.74 -3.02 -2.87
N LYS A 22 10.02 -2.67 -3.08
CA LYS A 22 10.69 -1.59 -2.36
C LYS A 22 10.15 -0.21 -2.76
N GLY A 23 9.93 0.02 -4.05
CA GLY A 23 9.31 1.22 -4.59
C GLY A 23 7.90 1.42 -4.05
N LEU A 24 7.08 0.37 -4.06
CA LEU A 24 5.72 0.39 -3.51
C LEU A 24 5.70 0.71 -2.02
N THR A 25 6.58 0.07 -1.25
CA THR A 25 6.71 0.36 0.19
C THR A 25 7.06 1.82 0.46
N LYS A 26 7.98 2.38 -0.34
CA LYS A 26 8.41 3.78 -0.22
C LYS A 26 7.27 4.74 -0.54
N ARG A 27 6.50 4.46 -1.61
CA ARG A 27 5.34 5.27 -2.02
C ARG A 27 4.18 5.16 -1.04
N ALA A 28 3.90 3.97 -0.49
CA ALA A 28 2.89 3.78 0.54
C ALA A 28 3.17 4.62 1.82
N LEU A 29 4.44 4.92 2.10
CA LEU A 29 4.87 5.78 3.21
C LEU A 29 5.05 7.27 2.80
N ASP A 30 4.88 7.60 1.52
CA ASP A 30 5.08 8.95 1.00
C ASP A 30 3.88 9.85 1.32
N LYS A 31 4.05 10.74 2.30
CA LYS A 31 3.01 11.67 2.74
C LYS A 31 2.57 12.67 1.67
N LYS A 32 3.32 12.80 0.57
CA LYS A 32 2.89 13.60 -0.58
C LYS A 32 1.78 12.93 -1.38
N LEU A 33 1.62 11.61 -1.23
CA LEU A 33 0.53 10.89 -1.85
C LEU A 33 -0.73 10.94 -0.96
N PRO A 34 -1.92 11.10 -1.57
CA PRO A 34 -3.19 10.97 -0.88
C PRO A 34 -3.28 9.64 -0.12
N LEU A 35 -4.01 9.66 0.99
CA LEU A 35 -4.17 8.47 1.83
C LEU A 35 -4.80 7.30 1.06
N GLU A 36 -5.78 7.58 0.21
CA GLU A 36 -6.45 6.61 -0.65
C GLU A 36 -5.47 5.90 -1.61
N VAL A 37 -4.59 6.67 -2.26
CA VAL A 37 -3.53 6.12 -3.13
C VAL A 37 -2.60 5.24 -2.30
N ARG A 38 -2.16 5.73 -1.14
CA ARG A 38 -1.28 4.96 -0.24
C ARG A 38 -1.92 3.64 0.19
N LEU A 39 -3.21 3.64 0.52
CA LEU A 39 -3.96 2.43 0.88
C LEU A 39 -4.02 1.43 -0.29
N LYS A 40 -4.27 1.89 -1.51
CA LYS A 40 -4.23 1.02 -2.71
C LYS A 40 -2.84 0.42 -2.95
N LEU A 41 -1.77 1.17 -2.67
CA LEU A 41 -0.40 0.65 -2.78
C LEU A 41 -0.11 -0.42 -1.70
N VAL A 42 -0.63 -0.24 -0.49
CA VAL A 42 -0.55 -1.26 0.58
C VAL A 42 -1.30 -2.52 0.17
N ASP A 43 -2.48 -2.39 -0.42
CA ASP A 43 -3.25 -3.53 -0.91
C ASP A 43 -2.54 -4.25 -2.05
N ALA A 44 -1.89 -3.51 -2.95
CA ALA A 44 -1.10 -4.09 -4.02
C ALA A 44 0.10 -4.89 -3.50
N LEU A 45 0.72 -4.50 -2.37
CA LEU A 45 1.79 -5.28 -1.76
C LEU A 45 1.34 -6.71 -1.42
N SER A 46 0.08 -6.92 -1.01
CA SER A 46 -0.42 -8.27 -0.70
C SER A 46 -0.35 -9.26 -1.87
N ARG A 47 -0.31 -8.76 -3.12
CA ARG A 47 -0.18 -9.59 -4.33
C ARG A 47 1.17 -10.29 -4.43
N TYR A 48 2.18 -9.80 -3.70
CA TYR A 48 3.52 -10.39 -3.66
C TYR A 48 3.64 -11.51 -2.61
N GLY A 49 2.56 -11.90 -1.92
CA GLY A 49 2.57 -13.04 -1.01
C GLY A 49 3.55 -12.85 0.16
N GLU A 50 4.35 -13.88 0.46
CA GLU A 50 5.30 -13.86 1.58
C GLU A 50 6.34 -12.74 1.48
N ASP A 51 6.76 -12.37 0.26
CA ASP A 51 7.72 -11.29 0.03
C ASP A 51 7.20 -9.92 0.51
N ALA A 52 5.88 -9.77 0.62
CA ALA A 52 5.23 -8.57 1.11
C ALA A 52 5.30 -8.42 2.64
N ARG A 53 5.67 -9.47 3.38
CA ARG A 53 5.62 -9.47 4.85
C ARG A 53 6.52 -8.39 5.46
N ALA A 54 7.80 -8.33 5.07
CA ALA A 54 8.71 -7.32 5.59
C ALA A 54 8.29 -5.86 5.21
N PRO A 55 7.86 -5.58 3.97
CA PRO A 55 7.22 -4.33 3.58
C PRO A 55 6.01 -3.92 4.41
N LEU A 56 5.05 -4.82 4.58
CA LEU A 56 3.82 -4.55 5.33
C LEU A 56 4.14 -4.30 6.81
N GLU A 57 5.06 -5.06 7.40
CA GLU A 57 5.55 -4.79 8.77
C GLU A 57 6.17 -3.41 8.89
N ARG A 58 6.99 -3.03 7.91
CA ARG A 58 7.62 -1.71 7.88
C ARG A 58 6.58 -0.60 7.79
N ILE A 59 5.52 -0.80 7.01
CA ILE A 59 4.43 0.17 6.88
C ILE A 59 3.65 0.28 8.19
N ALA A 60 3.30 -0.85 8.81
CA ALA A 60 2.61 -0.89 10.10
C ALA A 60 3.41 -0.21 11.22
N LYS A 61 4.75 -0.36 11.22
CA LYS A 61 5.62 0.27 12.23
C LYS A 61 5.90 1.75 11.96
N LYS A 62 6.06 2.16 10.69
CA LYS A 62 6.52 3.51 10.33
C LYS A 62 5.41 4.49 9.94
N SER A 63 4.25 4.01 9.52
CA SER A 63 3.13 4.90 9.19
C SER A 63 2.69 5.68 10.43
N LYS A 64 2.36 6.96 10.26
CA LYS A 64 1.69 7.76 11.31
C LYS A 64 0.17 7.71 11.19
N GLU A 65 -0.35 7.27 10.06
CA GLU A 65 -1.78 7.13 9.80
C GLU A 65 -2.28 5.80 10.37
N GLU A 66 -3.29 5.87 11.22
CA GLU A 66 -3.87 4.69 11.86
C GLU A 66 -4.49 3.73 10.83
N GLU A 67 -5.11 4.25 9.78
CA GLU A 67 -5.73 3.46 8.70
C GLU A 67 -4.71 2.63 7.93
N LEU A 68 -3.56 3.21 7.56
CA LEU A 68 -2.48 2.46 6.91
C LEU A 68 -1.89 1.38 7.83
N LYS A 69 -1.78 1.65 9.13
CA LYS A 69 -1.30 0.65 10.10
C LYS A 69 -2.27 -0.51 10.20
N LYS A 70 -3.56 -0.22 10.39
CA LYS A 70 -4.62 -1.23 10.46
C LYS A 70 -4.62 -2.07 9.19
N ARG A 71 -4.61 -1.43 8.03
CA ARG A 71 -4.63 -2.13 6.74
C ARG A 71 -3.41 -3.03 6.52
N ALA A 72 -2.21 -2.52 6.79
CA ALA A 72 -1.00 -3.33 6.70
C ALA A 72 -1.01 -4.51 7.70
N GLY A 73 -1.53 -4.29 8.91
CA GLY A 73 -1.68 -5.33 9.92
C GLY A 73 -2.69 -6.42 9.54
N GLU A 74 -3.81 -6.05 8.92
CA GLU A 74 -4.80 -7.00 8.38
C GLU A 74 -4.18 -7.88 7.30
N LEU A 75 -3.45 -7.28 6.35
CA LEU A 75 -2.79 -8.01 5.27
C LEU A 75 -1.70 -8.94 5.81
N LEU A 76 -0.92 -8.53 6.82
CA LEU A 76 0.04 -9.40 7.50
C LEU A 76 -0.64 -10.64 8.09
N LYS A 77 -1.75 -10.47 8.82
CA LYS A 77 -2.50 -11.59 9.39
C LYS A 77 -3.07 -12.52 8.32
N LEU A 78 -3.45 -11.98 7.16
CA LEU A 78 -3.92 -12.78 6.03
C LEU A 78 -2.79 -13.61 5.41
N LEU A 79 -1.57 -13.07 5.36
CA LEU A 79 -0.39 -13.80 4.91
C LEU A 79 0.03 -14.91 5.88
N GLU A 80 -0.13 -14.70 7.19
CA GLU A 80 0.19 -15.72 8.21
C GLU A 80 -0.78 -16.90 8.25
N LYS A 81 -1.95 -16.77 7.61
CA LYS A 81 -2.99 -17.82 7.54
C LYS A 81 -2.96 -18.61 6.22
N ARG A 82 -2.12 -18.23 5.27
CA ARG A 82 -1.92 -18.95 4.01
C ARG A 82 -0.80 -19.96 4.14
#